data_AF-A0A5B0DKL7-F1
#
_entry.id   AF-A0A5B0DKL7-F1
#
_cell.length_a   1.000
_cell.length_b   1.000
_cell.length_c   1.000
_cell.angle_alpha   90.00
_cell.angle_beta   90.00
_cell.angle_gamma   90.00
#
_symmetry.space_group_name_H-M   'P 1'
#
loop_
_entity.id
_entity.type
_entity.pdbx_description
1 polymer ?
#
loop_
_entity_poly.entity_id
_entity_poly.type
_entity_poly.pdbx_seq_one_letter_code
_entity_poly.pdbx_strand_id
1 'polypeptide(L)'
;MPLLLFSILANVALAQNYTQSLIVGANDGIGVSNILASFFIPEDKWSQELFHSFYEASTIITIVLLQLYLLCLLLEGFKRRVH
;
A
#
# COMPACT_ATOMS: atom_id res chain seq x y z
N MET A 1 -3.06 -13.44 -8.14
CA MET A 1 -2.57 -13.41 -6.75
C MET A 1 -1.33 -12.55 -6.53
N PRO A 2 -0.25 -12.65 -7.33
CA PRO A 2 1.00 -11.92 -7.07
C PRO A 2 0.81 -10.41 -6.91
N LEU A 3 -0.05 -9.80 -7.73
CA LEU A 3 -0.32 -8.36 -7.70
C LEU A 3 -1.01 -7.92 -6.39
N LEU A 4 -1.97 -8.67 -5.87
CA LEU A 4 -2.64 -8.35 -4.60
C LEU A 4 -1.66 -8.46 -3.44
N LEU A 5 -0.83 -9.52 -3.42
CA LEU A 5 0.20 -9.70 -2.40
C LEU A 5 1.21 -8.56 -2.42
N PHE A 6 1.70 -8.18 -3.59
CA PHE A 6 2.59 -7.04 -3.75
C PHE A 6 1.95 -5.73 -3.28
N SER A 7 0.68 -5.49 -3.64
CA SER A 7 -0.07 -4.31 -3.21
C SER A 7 -0.19 -4.24 -1.68
N ILE A 8 -0.49 -5.37 -1.03
CA ILE A 8 -0.56 -5.45 0.44
C ILE A 8 0.80 -5.12 1.07
N LEU A 9 1.89 -5.70 0.55
CA LEU A 9 3.24 -5.44 1.06
C LEU A 9 3.65 -3.98 0.89
N ALA A 10 3.38 -3.40 -0.29
CA ALA A 10 3.62 -1.98 -0.56
C ALA A 10 2.79 -1.09 0.38
N ASN A 11 1.52 -1.44 0.62
CA ASN A 11 0.67 -0.70 1.53
C ASN A 11 1.19 -0.73 2.98
N VAL A 12 1.65 -1.89 3.47
CA VAL A 12 2.26 -2.00 4.80
C VAL A 12 3.53 -1.16 4.89
N ALA A 13 4.37 -1.19 3.87
CA ALA A 13 5.60 -0.40 3.80
C ALA A 13 5.31 1.11 3.84
N LEU A 14 4.30 1.58 3.10
CA LEU A 14 3.89 2.99 3.07
C LEU A 14 3.19 3.41 4.36
N ALA A 15 2.39 2.53 4.97
CA ALA A 15 1.77 2.78 6.27
C ALA A 15 2.83 2.98 7.38
N GLN A 16 3.86 2.13 7.41
CA GLN A 16 4.98 2.28 8.35
C GLN A 16 5.73 3.60 8.16
N ASN A 17 5.95 4.00 6.91
CA ASN A 17 6.60 5.27 6.60
C ASN A 17 5.77 6.45 7.07
N TYR A 18 4.48 6.44 6.80
CA TYR A 18 3.58 7.48 7.28
C TYR A 18 3.55 7.55 8.80
N THR A 19 3.40 6.43 9.51
CA THR A 19 3.39 6.44 10.98
C THR A 19 4.71 6.94 11.57
N GLN A 20 5.85 6.58 10.99
CA GLN A 20 7.15 7.10 11.42
C GLN A 20 7.31 8.59 11.15
N SER A 21 6.74 9.12 10.06
CA SER A 21 6.73 10.56 9.78
C SER A 21 5.94 11.39 10.81
N LEU A 22 5.03 10.75 11.56
CA LEU A 22 4.24 11.40 12.63
C LEU A 22 4.98 11.46 13.98
N ILE A 23 6.02 10.64 14.17
CA ILE A 23 6.78 10.61 15.44
C ILE A 23 7.85 11.70 15.40
N VAL A 24 7.65 12.74 16.23
CA VAL A 24 8.62 13.83 16.40
C VAL A 24 9.93 13.26 16.95
N GLY A 25 11.03 13.42 16.19
CA GLY A 25 12.37 12.99 16.59
C GLY A 25 12.71 11.50 16.34
N ALA A 26 11.88 10.74 15.62
CA ALA A 26 12.20 9.35 15.26
C ALA A 26 13.34 9.22 14.23
N ASN A 27 13.57 10.26 13.43
CA ASN A 27 14.72 10.47 12.56
C ASN A 27 15.13 11.93 12.75
N ASP A 28 16.38 12.30 12.40
CA ASP A 28 16.87 13.70 12.41
C ASP A 28 16.10 14.64 11.43
N GLY A 29 14.95 14.19 10.91
CA GLY A 29 14.02 14.82 9.98
C GLY A 29 12.90 13.84 9.59
N ILE A 30 12.14 14.15 8.53
CA ILE A 30 11.25 13.18 7.87
C ILE A 30 12.11 12.33 6.94
N GLY A 31 11.91 11.01 6.90
CA GLY A 31 12.74 10.11 6.10
C GLY A 31 12.03 8.82 5.69
N VAL A 32 12.48 8.24 4.57
CA VAL A 32 12.00 6.92 4.13
C VAL A 32 12.65 5.80 4.95
N SER A 33 11.85 4.93 5.54
CA SER A 33 12.30 3.92 6.50
C SER A 33 12.51 2.52 5.93
N ASN A 34 12.05 2.25 4.71
CA ASN A 34 12.23 0.95 4.07
C ASN A 34 12.39 1.05 2.54
N ILE A 35 13.09 0.06 1.98
CA ILE A 35 13.44 -0.03 0.56
C ILE A 35 12.19 -0.08 -0.34
N LEU A 36 11.10 -0.69 0.13
CA LEU A 36 9.86 -0.74 -0.65
C LEU A 36 9.24 0.64 -0.82
N ALA A 37 9.21 1.45 0.23
CA ALA A 37 8.69 2.81 0.19
C ALA A 37 9.59 3.75 -0.63
N SER A 38 10.91 3.52 -0.68
CA SER A 38 11.81 4.34 -1.50
C SER A 38 11.59 4.16 -3.01
N PHE A 39 10.93 3.07 -3.44
CA PHE A 39 10.50 2.91 -4.83
C PHE A 39 9.30 3.81 -5.19
N PHE A 40 8.51 4.23 -4.20
CA PHE A 40 7.28 4.99 -4.43
C PHE A 40 7.44 6.47 -4.06
N ILE A 41 8.06 6.76 -2.93
CA ILE A 41 8.23 8.11 -2.41
C ILE A 41 9.54 8.69 -2.96
N PRO A 42 9.49 9.71 -3.84
CA PRO A 42 10.69 10.36 -4.34
C PRO A 42 11.43 11.09 -3.21
N GLU A 43 12.75 11.23 -3.32
CA GLU A 43 13.60 11.90 -2.31
C GLU A 43 13.39 13.43 -2.22
N ASP A 44 12.56 13.99 -3.11
CA ASP A 44 12.29 15.43 -3.15
C ASP A 44 11.17 15.84 -2.19
N LYS A 45 11.47 16.81 -1.32
CA LYS A 45 10.51 17.53 -0.46
C LYS A 45 9.61 16.62 0.39
N TRP A 46 10.22 15.73 1.17
CA TRP A 46 9.51 14.90 2.14
C TRP A 46 8.68 15.72 3.12
N SER A 47 7.38 15.41 3.19
CA SER A 47 6.41 16.01 4.09
C SER A 47 5.42 14.96 4.59
N GLN A 48 4.80 15.19 5.74
CA GLN A 48 3.75 14.30 6.26
C GLN A 48 2.59 14.14 5.27
N GLU A 49 2.24 15.22 4.56
CA GLU A 49 1.20 15.22 3.53
C GLU A 49 1.56 14.32 2.35
N LEU A 50 2.82 14.34 1.89
CA LEU A 50 3.29 13.47 0.82
C LEU A 50 3.18 12.00 1.24
N PHE A 51 3.68 11.67 2.43
CA PHE A 51 3.65 10.30 2.96
C PHE A 51 2.21 9.81 3.16
N HIS A 52 1.33 10.67 3.67
CA HIS A 52 -0.10 10.38 3.78
C HIS A 52 -0.74 10.10 2.42
N SER A 53 -0.46 10.92 1.40
CA SER A 53 -1.04 10.77 0.06
C SER A 53 -0.65 9.44 -0.61
N PHE A 54 0.61 9.01 -0.46
CA PHE A 54 1.05 7.72 -0.99
C PHE A 54 0.41 6.55 -0.25
N TYR A 55 0.33 6.63 1.08
CA TYR A 55 -0.35 5.62 1.90
C TYR A 55 -1.85 5.51 1.57
N GLU A 56 -2.53 6.64 1.37
CA GLU A 56 -3.94 6.66 1.01
C GLU A 56 -4.17 6.04 -0.38
N ALA A 57 -3.35 6.42 -1.37
CA ALA A 57 -3.40 5.84 -2.70
C ALA A 57 -3.15 4.32 -2.70
N SER A 58 -2.14 3.86 -1.95
CA SER A 58 -1.85 2.41 -1.84
C SER A 58 -2.96 1.66 -1.13
N THR A 59 -3.63 2.27 -0.15
CA THR A 59 -4.78 1.69 0.54
C THR A 59 -5.95 1.50 -0.42
N ILE A 60 -6.29 2.54 -1.20
CA ILE A 60 -7.35 2.47 -2.21
C ILE A 60 -7.06 1.37 -3.22
N ILE A 61 -5.85 1.33 -3.79
CA ILE A 61 -5.45 0.31 -4.77
C ILE A 61 -5.57 -1.10 -4.18
N THR A 62 -5.12 -1.30 -2.93
CA THR A 62 -5.17 -2.60 -2.26
C THR A 62 -6.61 -3.05 -2.02
N ILE A 63 -7.50 -2.16 -1.59
CA ILE A 63 -8.92 -2.47 -1.39
C ILE A 63 -9.59 -2.84 -2.72
N VAL A 64 -9.33 -2.09 -3.79
CA VAL A 64 -9.88 -2.38 -5.12
C VAL A 64 -9.41 -3.76 -5.60
N LEU A 65 -8.11 -4.06 -5.48
CA LEU A 65 -7.58 -5.37 -5.86
C LEU A 65 -8.16 -6.51 -5.02
N LEU A 66 -8.40 -6.29 -3.73
CA LEU A 66 -9.06 -7.27 -2.86
C LEU A 66 -10.49 -7.54 -3.31
N GLN A 67 -11.26 -6.50 -3.61
CA GLN A 67 -12.63 -6.64 -4.13
C GLN A 67 -12.65 -7.40 -5.46
N LEU A 68 -11.79 -7.04 -6.40
CA LEU A 68 -11.66 -7.75 -7.68
C LEU A 68 -11.29 -9.22 -7.51
N TYR A 69 -10.39 -9.53 -6.57
CA TYR A 69 -10.03 -10.91 -6.27
C TYR A 69 -11.21 -11.71 -5.73
N LEU A 70 -11.95 -11.15 -4.77
CA LEU A 70 -13.15 -11.80 -4.22
C LEU A 70 -14.21 -12.04 -5.30
N LEU A 71 -14.43 -11.06 -6.18
CA LEU A 71 -15.35 -11.19 -7.31
C LEU A 71 -14.92 -12.32 -8.25
N CYS A 72 -13.63 -12.42 -8.59
CA CYS A 72 -13.12 -13.53 -9.40
C CYS A 72 -13.36 -14.89 -8.73
N LEU A 73 -13.11 -15.03 -7.42
CA LEU A 73 -13.37 -16.27 -6.69
C LEU A 73 -14.85 -16.66 -6.71
N LEU A 74 -15.74 -15.68 -6.55
CA LEU A 74 -17.19 -15.92 -6.61
C LEU A 74 -17.61 -16.39 -8.01
N LEU A 75 -17.11 -15.75 -9.06
CA LEU A 75 -17.40 -16.12 -10.45
C LEU A 75 -16.86 -17.50 -10.81
N GLU A 76 -15.64 -17.83 -10.39
CA GLU A 76 -15.07 -19.18 -10.56
C GLU A 76 -15.88 -20.23 -9.81
N GLY A 77 -16.25 -19.94 -8.56
CA GLY A 77 -17.08 -20.82 -7.74
C GLY A 77 -18.46 -21.06 -8.36
N PHE A 78 -19.08 -20.02 -8.92
CA PHE A 78 -20.35 -20.13 -9.64
C PHE A 78 -20.19 -20.97 -10.91
N LYS A 79 -19.15 -20.71 -11.72
CA LYS A 79 -18.88 -21.47 -12.94
C LYS A 79 -18.70 -22.97 -12.67
N ARG A 80 -18.00 -23.33 -11.59
CA ARG A 80 -17.79 -24.74 -11.17
C ARG A 80 -19.06 -25.43 -10.64
N ARG A 81 -20.11 -24.69 -10.26
CA ARG A 81 -21.38 -25.28 -9.83
C ARG A 81 -22.37 -25.48 -10.98
N VAL A 82 -22.19 -24.73 -12.07
CA VAL A 82 -23.09 -24.74 -13.24
C VAL A 82 -22.63 -25.75 -14.30
N HIS A 83 -21.33 -26.07 -14.37
CA HIS A 83 -20.78 -27.20 -15.14
C HIS A 83 -20.53 -28.38 -14.22
#